data_AF-A0A8X6WM95-F1
#
_entry.id   AF-A0A8X6WM95-F1
#
_cell.length_a   1.000
_cell.length_b   1.000
_cell.length_c   1.000
_cell.angle_alpha   90.00
_cell.angle_beta   90.00
_cell.angle_gamma   90.00
#
_symmetry.space_group_name_H-M   'P 1'
#
loop_
_entity.id
_entity.type
_entity.pdbx_description
1 polymer ?
#
loop_
_entity_poly.entity_id
_entity_poly.type
_entity_poly.pdbx_seq_one_letter_code
_entity_poly.pdbx_strand_id
1 'polypeptide(L)'
;MLGIQRIRTTPYHPFSNGMVERLHRTLKQAIRCYDTKWTESLPVVLLGLRAYIKEDLNASCAEMVFGKTIVLPGEFFESSSQTPTDPSEFLLRLRETFRTLKPTPASCHSSTSCFMHTALKTCSHVFVRVEGLKPSLTAPYQ
;
A
#
# COMPACT_ATOMS: atom_id res chain seq x y z
N MET A 1 5.55 5.60 29.94
CA MET A 1 4.34 4.77 30.09
C MET A 1 3.61 4.77 28.75
N LEU A 2 3.30 3.62 28.14
CA LEU A 2 2.85 3.50 26.74
C LEU A 2 1.44 4.06 26.43
N GLY A 3 0.76 4.71 27.38
CA GLY A 3 -0.59 5.28 27.18
C GLY A 3 -1.71 4.24 26.98
N ILE A 4 -1.45 2.96 27.25
CA ILE A 4 -2.39 1.86 26.97
C ILE A 4 -3.45 1.78 28.09
N GLN A 5 -4.73 1.83 27.70
CA GLN A 5 -5.86 1.57 28.58
C GLN A 5 -6.28 0.09 28.53
N ARG A 6 -6.33 -0.57 29.69
CA ARG A 6 -6.73 -1.98 29.79
C ARG A 6 -8.23 -2.09 29.98
N ILE A 7 -8.92 -2.68 29.00
CA ILE A 7 -10.33 -3.06 29.11
C ILE A 7 -10.39 -4.51 29.62
N ARG A 8 -11.30 -4.79 30.57
CA ARG A 8 -11.54 -6.14 31.10
C ARG A 8 -12.94 -6.61 30.73
N THR A 9 -13.04 -7.86 30.31
CA THR A 9 -14.31 -8.54 30.08
C THR A 9 -14.79 -9.22 31.37
N THR A 10 -16.09 -9.41 31.51
CA THR A 10 -16.64 -10.17 32.64
C THR A 10 -16.24 -11.65 32.55
N PRO A 11 -15.99 -12.32 33.69
CA PRO A 11 -15.71 -13.76 33.69
C PRO A 11 -16.85 -14.56 33.06
N TYR A 12 -16.51 -15.63 32.35
CA TYR A 12 -17.47 -16.56 31.73
C TYR A 12 -18.47 -15.92 30.74
N HIS A 13 -18.15 -14.74 30.19
CA HIS A 13 -18.97 -14.07 29.17
C HIS A 13 -18.23 -13.98 27.82
N PRO A 14 -18.19 -15.07 27.03
CA PRO A 14 -17.44 -15.14 25.76
C PRO A 14 -17.90 -14.11 24.72
N PHE A 15 -19.16 -13.68 24.80
CA PHE A 15 -19.72 -12.66 23.91
C PHE A 15 -18.96 -11.33 24.00
N SER A 16 -18.36 -11.01 25.15
CA SER A 16 -17.54 -9.80 25.34
C SER A 16 -16.36 -9.72 24.37
N ASN A 17 -15.85 -10.86 23.90
CA ASN A 17 -14.70 -10.91 22.99
C ASN A 17 -14.99 -11.78 21.74
N GLY A 18 -16.27 -11.79 21.32
CA GLY A 18 -16.74 -12.72 20.29
C GLY A 18 -16.01 -12.60 18.94
N MET A 19 -15.49 -11.42 18.58
CA MET A 19 -14.70 -11.27 17.36
C MET A 19 -13.38 -12.06 17.40
N VAL A 20 -12.64 -11.95 18.50
CA VAL A 20 -11.37 -12.68 18.67
C VAL A 20 -11.63 -14.18 18.80
N GLU A 21 -12.68 -14.58 19.52
CA GLU A 21 -13.03 -15.99 19.65
C GLU A 21 -13.44 -16.62 18.31
N ARG A 22 -14.19 -15.90 17.47
CA ARG A 22 -14.50 -16.33 16.10
C ARG A 22 -13.24 -16.48 15.25
N LEU A 23 -12.33 -15.51 15.31
CA LEU A 23 -11.04 -15.58 14.62
C LEU A 23 -10.23 -16.80 15.08
N HIS A 24 -10.18 -17.07 16.39
CA HIS A 24 -9.49 -18.24 16.93
C HIS A 24 -10.08 -19.56 16.43
N ARG A 25 -11.41 -19.65 16.25
CA ARG A 25 -12.05 -20.84 15.68
C ARG A 25 -11.57 -21.09 14.24
N THR A 26 -11.60 -20.06 13.40
CA THR A 26 -11.12 -20.14 12.02
C THR A 26 -9.63 -20.48 11.96
N LEU A 27 -8.81 -19.85 12.80
CA LEU A 27 -7.37 -20.12 12.89
C LEU A 27 -7.09 -21.59 13.25
N LYS A 28 -7.77 -22.13 14.26
CA LYS A 28 -7.63 -23.53 14.66
C LYS A 28 -8.07 -24.49 13.55
N GLN A 29 -9.13 -24.17 12.82
CA GLN A 29 -9.58 -24.97 11.68
C GLN A 29 -8.52 -24.97 10.57
N ALA A 30 -7.99 -23.81 10.20
CA ALA A 30 -6.96 -23.72 9.18
C ALA A 30 -5.67 -24.47 9.57
N ILE A 31 -5.23 -24.37 10.83
CA ILE A 31 -4.07 -25.14 11.32
C ILE A 31 -4.33 -26.65 11.24
N ARG A 32 -5.55 -27.12 11.56
CA ARG A 32 -5.90 -28.55 11.48
C ARG A 32 -5.86 -29.12 10.05
N CYS A 33 -5.94 -28.28 9.03
CA CYS A 33 -5.83 -28.72 7.63
C CYS A 33 -4.38 -29.02 7.21
N TYR A 34 -3.38 -28.58 7.98
CA TYR A 34 -1.98 -28.86 7.71
C TYR A 34 -1.48 -30.05 8.54
N ASP A 35 -0.73 -30.94 7.90
CA ASP A 35 -0.13 -32.13 8.53
C ASP A 35 1.24 -31.85 9.21
N THR A 36 1.73 -30.62 9.11
CA THR A 36 3.02 -30.19 9.69
C THR A 36 2.87 -29.68 11.12
N LYS A 37 4.01 -29.46 11.80
CA LYS A 37 4.00 -28.78 13.11
C LYS A 37 3.30 -27.43 12.98
N TRP A 38 2.34 -27.17 13.86
CA TRP A 38 1.52 -25.95 13.81
C TRP A 38 2.34 -24.66 13.83
N THR A 39 3.53 -24.66 14.45
CA THR A 39 4.45 -23.52 14.49
C THR A 39 5.03 -23.19 13.11
N GLU A 40 5.25 -24.20 12.28
CA GLU A 40 5.80 -24.05 10.93
C GLU A 40 4.73 -23.63 9.93
N SER A 41 3.49 -24.10 10.09
CA SER A 41 2.35 -23.70 9.24
C SER A 41 1.74 -22.35 9.64
N LEU A 42 1.97 -21.87 10.87
CA LEU A 42 1.37 -20.64 11.39
C LEU A 42 1.60 -19.40 10.49
N PRO A 43 2.81 -19.10 9.99
CA PRO A 43 3.01 -17.93 9.14
C PRO A 43 2.19 -17.98 7.84
N VAL A 44 2.09 -19.17 7.23
CA VAL A 44 1.34 -19.39 5.99
C VAL A 44 -0.16 -19.27 6.25
N VAL A 45 -0.66 -19.87 7.33
CA VAL A 45 -2.07 -19.76 7.73
C VAL A 45 -2.45 -18.31 8.01
N LEU A 46 -1.61 -17.56 8.76
CA LEU A 46 -1.87 -16.15 9.05
C LEU A 46 -1.82 -15.29 7.78
N LEU A 47 -0.94 -15.60 6.83
CA LEU A 47 -0.90 -14.95 5.53
C LEU A 47 -2.22 -15.17 4.78
N GLY A 48 -2.69 -16.42 4.69
CA GLY A 48 -3.96 -16.75 4.05
C GLY A 48 -5.16 -16.05 4.69
N LEU A 49 -5.24 -16.03 6.03
CA LEU A 49 -6.32 -15.34 6.75
C LEU A 49 -6.31 -13.82 6.53
N ARG A 50 -5.15 -13.23 6.26
CA ARG A 50 -5.03 -11.79 5.96
C ARG A 50 -5.39 -11.47 4.51
N ALA A 51 -5.13 -12.39 3.59
CA ALA A 51 -5.36 -12.23 2.16
C ALA A 51 -6.79 -12.59 1.73
N TYR A 52 -7.47 -13.48 2.46
CA TYR A 52 -8.84 -13.91 2.16
C TYR A 52 -9.83 -12.73 2.21
N ILE A 53 -10.68 -12.65 1.19
CA ILE A 53 -11.77 -11.68 1.09
C ILE A 53 -12.91 -12.13 1.98
N LYS A 54 -13.24 -11.35 3.00
CA LYS A 54 -14.38 -11.65 3.87
C LYS A 54 -15.66 -11.18 3.20
N GLU A 55 -16.57 -12.13 2.90
CA GLU A 55 -17.84 -11.84 2.19
C GLU A 55 -18.68 -10.76 2.86
N ASP A 56 -18.80 -10.78 4.19
CA ASP A 56 -19.52 -9.76 4.97
C ASP A 56 -19.03 -8.33 4.71
N LEU A 57 -17.73 -8.16 4.42
CA LEU A 57 -17.07 -6.87 4.27
C LEU A 57 -16.74 -6.56 2.81
N ASN A 58 -16.85 -7.55 1.93
CA ASN A 58 -16.35 -7.54 0.56
C ASN A 58 -14.90 -7.01 0.44
N ALA A 59 -14.07 -7.30 1.45
CA ALA A 59 -12.68 -6.85 1.55
C ALA A 59 -11.83 -7.83 2.37
N SER A 60 -10.53 -7.87 2.12
CA SER A 60 -9.55 -8.61 2.92
C SER A 60 -9.03 -7.80 4.11
N CYS A 61 -8.53 -8.48 5.14
CA CYS A 61 -7.95 -7.79 6.30
C CYS A 61 -6.71 -6.97 5.92
N ALA A 62 -5.92 -7.47 4.96
CA ALA A 62 -4.76 -6.75 4.43
C ALA A 62 -5.17 -5.45 3.73
N GLU A 63 -6.22 -5.48 2.90
CA GLU A 63 -6.74 -4.27 2.25
C GLU A 63 -7.26 -3.25 3.26
N MET A 64 -7.98 -3.70 4.29
CA MET A 64 -8.51 -2.78 5.31
C MET A 64 -7.41 -2.08 6.11
N VAL A 65 -6.26 -2.73 6.32
CA VAL A 65 -5.15 -2.18 7.11
C VAL A 65 -4.19 -1.36 6.25
N PHE A 66 -3.86 -1.84 5.05
CA PHE A 66 -2.83 -1.26 4.20
C PHE A 66 -3.37 -0.49 2.99
N GLY A 67 -4.67 -0.55 2.73
CA GLY A 67 -5.31 0.05 1.55
C GLY A 67 -5.02 -0.69 0.23
N LYS A 68 -4.41 -1.88 0.29
CA LYS A 68 -4.06 -2.69 -0.89
C LYS A 68 -4.04 -4.18 -0.54
N THR A 69 -4.32 -5.03 -1.53
CA THR A 69 -4.15 -6.49 -1.44
C THR A 69 -2.69 -6.86 -1.19
N ILE A 70 -2.49 -7.93 -0.42
CA ILE A 70 -1.17 -8.53 -0.25
C ILE A 70 -0.85 -9.42 -1.45
N VAL A 71 0.36 -9.30 -1.99
CA VAL A 71 0.82 -10.15 -3.09
C VAL A 71 1.18 -11.52 -2.53
N LEU A 72 0.52 -12.57 -3.02
CA LEU A 72 0.80 -13.94 -2.61
C LEU A 72 1.92 -14.54 -3.47
N PRO A 73 2.77 -15.44 -2.93
CA PRO A 73 3.83 -16.10 -3.70
C PRO A 73 3.34 -16.80 -4.98
N GLY A 74 2.08 -17.27 -5.01
CA GLY A 74 1.47 -17.90 -6.19
C GLY A 74 1.00 -16.92 -7.26
N GLU A 75 0.70 -15.67 -6.91
CA GLU A 75 0.29 -14.64 -7.89
C GLU A 75 1.45 -14.15 -8.76
N PHE A 76 2.70 -14.32 -8.28
CA PHE A 76 3.89 -13.95 -9.04
C PHE A 76 4.11 -14.84 -10.28
N PHE A 77 3.56 -16.05 -10.24
CA PHE A 77 3.70 -17.05 -11.29
C PHE A 77 2.37 -17.23 -12.03
N GLU A 78 1.81 -16.14 -12.56
CA GLU A 78 0.83 -16.30 -13.63
C GLU A 78 1.56 -16.91 -14.84
N SER A 79 1.40 -18.22 -15.05
CA SER A 79 1.57 -18.80 -16.37
C SER A 79 0.47 -18.19 -17.22
N SER A 80 0.76 -17.09 -17.91
CA SER A 80 -0.17 -16.46 -18.84
C SER A 80 -0.60 -17.53 -19.85
N SER A 81 -1.79 -18.09 -19.66
CA SER A 81 -2.51 -18.81 -20.71
C SER A 81 -2.97 -17.84 -21.81
N GLN A 82 -2.81 -16.55 -21.57
CA GLN A 82 -2.72 -15.54 -22.61
C GLN A 82 -1.40 -15.76 -23.34
N THR A 83 -1.50 -16.25 -24.58
CA THR A 83 -0.43 -16.15 -25.58
C THR A 83 0.26 -14.80 -25.47
N PRO A 84 1.58 -14.68 -25.71
CA PRO A 84 2.22 -13.38 -25.72
C PRO A 84 1.48 -12.49 -26.71
N THR A 85 0.64 -11.58 -26.19
CA THR A 85 0.10 -10.48 -26.96
C THR A 85 1.32 -9.84 -27.59
N ASP A 86 1.36 -9.78 -28.93
CA ASP A 86 2.46 -9.16 -29.66
C ASP A 86 2.81 -7.86 -28.92
N PRO A 87 4.07 -7.63 -28.51
CA PRO A 87 4.44 -6.47 -27.71
C PRO A 87 3.88 -5.15 -28.28
N SER A 88 3.71 -5.09 -29.60
CA SER A 88 3.06 -4.00 -30.32
C SER A 88 1.59 -3.77 -29.90
N GLU A 89 0.79 -4.82 -29.79
CA GLU A 89 -0.63 -4.76 -29.40
C GLU A 89 -0.78 -4.31 -27.94
N PHE A 90 0.08 -4.80 -27.05
CA PHE A 90 0.14 -4.33 -25.66
C PHE A 90 0.45 -2.82 -25.60
N LEU A 91 1.47 -2.37 -26.35
CA LEU A 91 1.85 -0.96 -26.39
C LEU A 91 0.76 -0.07 -27.00
N LEU A 92 0.03 -0.55 -28.01
CA LEU A 92 -1.11 0.15 -28.59
C LEU A 92 -2.21 0.33 -27.56
N ARG A 93 -2.60 -0.74 -26.85
CA ARG A 93 -3.61 -0.70 -25.80
C ARG A 93 -3.20 0.24 -24.65
N LEU A 94 -1.94 0.18 -24.23
CA LEU A 94 -1.40 1.05 -23.18
C LEU A 94 -1.44 2.52 -23.61
N ARG A 95 -1.07 2.84 -24.85
CA ARG A 95 -1.14 4.22 -25.36
C ARG A 95 -2.59 4.72 -25.41
N GLU A 96 -3.52 3.86 -25.77
CA GLU A 96 -4.94 4.21 -25.81
C GLU A 96 -5.50 4.47 -24.41
N THR A 97 -5.18 3.64 -23.42
CA THR A 97 -5.60 3.87 -22.02
C THR A 97 -4.99 5.13 -21.43
N PHE A 98 -3.70 5.40 -21.67
CA PHE A 98 -3.08 6.65 -21.20
C PHE A 98 -3.64 7.89 -21.90
N ARG A 99 -4.14 7.78 -23.14
CA ARG A 99 -4.84 8.88 -23.83
C ARG A 99 -6.22 9.16 -23.24
N THR A 100 -6.92 8.13 -22.78
CA THR A 100 -8.24 8.29 -22.14
C THR A 100 -8.13 8.79 -20.70
N LEU A 101 -7.04 8.45 -20.02
CA LEU A 101 -6.64 9.04 -18.74
C LEU A 101 -6.17 10.49 -18.94
N LYS A 102 -7.11 11.40 -19.22
CA LYS A 102 -6.82 12.83 -19.10
C LYS A 102 -6.54 13.14 -17.63
N PRO A 103 -5.40 13.78 -17.31
CA PRO A 103 -5.19 14.32 -15.97
C PRO A 103 -6.39 15.21 -15.66
N THR A 104 -7.13 14.90 -14.59
CA THR A 104 -8.13 15.81 -14.08
C THR A 104 -7.38 17.10 -13.75
N PRO A 105 -7.78 18.28 -14.27
CA PRO A 105 -7.14 19.51 -13.90
C PRO A 105 -7.21 19.62 -12.38
N ALA A 106 -6.05 19.46 -11.74
CA ALA A 106 -5.94 19.69 -10.32
C ALA A 106 -6.36 21.15 -10.12
N SER A 107 -7.17 21.38 -9.08
CA SER A 107 -7.47 22.73 -8.65
C SER A 107 -6.15 23.46 -8.35
N CYS A 108 -5.69 24.28 -9.29
CA CYS A 108 -4.53 25.14 -9.09
C CYS A 108 -4.95 26.28 -8.18
N HIS A 109 -4.93 26.05 -6.87
CA HIS A 109 -5.20 27.07 -5.86
C HIS A 109 -4.12 28.18 -5.82
N SER A 110 -2.99 28.02 -6.50
CA SER A 110 -1.99 29.08 -6.66
C SER A 110 -2.20 29.84 -7.98
N SER A 111 -3.21 30.71 -8.00
CA SER A 111 -3.22 31.88 -8.89
C SER A 111 -2.36 33.02 -8.30
N THR A 112 -1.39 32.69 -7.45
CA THR A 112 -0.44 33.67 -6.95
C THR A 112 0.56 33.97 -8.06
N SER A 113 0.51 35.20 -8.58
CA SER A 113 1.59 35.79 -9.37
C SER A 113 2.92 35.41 -8.73
N CYS A 114 3.80 34.76 -9.48
CA CYS A 114 5.12 34.37 -9.01
C CYS A 114 5.77 35.55 -8.27
N PHE A 115 5.96 35.43 -6.95
CA PHE A 115 6.56 36.50 -6.16
C PHE A 115 8.01 36.67 -6.62
N MET A 116 8.27 37.73 -7.36
CA MET A 116 9.59 38.06 -7.88
C MET A 116 10.11 39.27 -7.13
N HIS A 117 11.19 39.07 -6.35
CA HIS A 117 11.81 40.15 -5.58
C HIS A 117 12.38 41.22 -6.51
N THR A 118 12.11 42.50 -6.26
CA THR A 118 12.45 43.62 -7.16
C THR A 118 13.95 43.70 -7.47
N ALA A 119 14.80 43.32 -6.51
CA ALA A 119 16.25 43.30 -6.70
C ALA A 119 16.72 42.30 -7.78
N LEU A 120 15.94 41.25 -8.09
CA LEU A 120 16.28 40.30 -9.17
C LEU A 120 16.38 40.98 -10.54
N LYS A 121 15.70 42.13 -10.74
CA LYS A 121 15.79 42.89 -11.99
C LYS A 121 17.13 43.60 -12.18
N THR A 122 17.87 43.82 -11.09
CA THR A 122 19.10 44.63 -11.05
C THR A 122 20.32 43.84 -10.57
N CYS A 123 20.14 42.61 -10.08
CA CYS A 123 21.24 41.77 -9.64
C CYS A 123 22.10 41.30 -10.81
N SER A 124 23.42 41.36 -10.66
CA SER A 124 24.36 40.80 -11.64
C SER A 124 24.56 39.29 -11.49
N HIS A 125 24.37 38.75 -10.28
CA HIS A 125 24.55 37.34 -9.95
C HIS A 125 23.39 36.83 -9.10
N VAL A 126 23.03 35.55 -9.28
CA VAL A 126 22.00 34.85 -8.50
C VAL A 126 22.55 33.48 -8.14
N PHE A 127 22.35 33.08 -6.88
CA PHE A 127 22.68 31.76 -6.39
C PHE A 127 21.62 30.75 -6.82
N VAL A 128 22.00 29.75 -7.61
CA VAL A 128 21.10 28.72 -8.13
C VAL A 128 21.30 27.45 -7.32
N ARG A 129 20.18 26.88 -6.84
CA ARG A 129 20.20 25.59 -6.18
C ARG A 129 20.36 24.50 -7.22
N VAL A 130 21.49 23.79 -7.18
CA VAL A 130 21.73 22.65 -8.06
C VAL A 130 21.27 21.38 -7.35
N GLU A 131 20.15 20.82 -7.83
CA GLU A 131 19.60 19.55 -7.32
C GLU A 131 20.40 18.35 -7.85
N GLY A 132 20.67 17.39 -6.97
CA GLY A 132 21.42 16.16 -7.31
C GLY A 132 21.98 15.45 -6.09
N LEU A 133 22.47 14.21 -6.28
CA LEU A 133 23.19 13.46 -5.25
C LEU A 133 24.53 14.14 -4.96
N LYS A 134 24.58 14.92 -3.87
CA LYS A 134 25.79 15.59 -3.40
C LYS A 134 26.31 14.91 -2.12
N PRO A 135 27.63 14.86 -1.90
CA PRO A 135 28.24 14.45 -0.64
C PRO A 135 27.72 15.30 0.54
N SER A 136 27.79 14.75 1.76
CA SER A 136 27.39 15.50 2.95
C SER A 136 28.22 16.79 3.08
N LEU A 137 27.58 17.87 3.56
CA LEU A 137 28.18 19.19 3.76
C LEU A 137 28.57 19.97 2.49
N THR A 138 28.08 19.58 1.31
CA THR A 138 28.28 20.38 0.08
C THR A 138 27.35 21.59 0.05
N ALA A 139 27.85 22.76 -0.34
CA ALA A 139 27.04 23.96 -0.51
C ALA A 139 25.89 23.70 -1.51
N PRO A 140 24.62 23.96 -1.11
CA PRO A 140 23.47 23.66 -1.96
C PRO A 140 23.32 24.64 -3.14
N TYR A 141 23.90 25.83 -3.01
CA TYR A 141 23.82 26.90 -4.00
C TYR A 141 25.18 27.17 -4.66
N GLN A 142 25.16 27.46 -5.95
CA GLN A 142 26.30 27.91 -6.75
C GLN A 142 25.97 29.21 -7.46
#